data_AF-A0A6P1YDM5-F1
#
_entry.id   AF-A0A6P1YDM5-F1
#
_cell.length_a   1.000
_cell.length_b   1.000
_cell.length_c   1.000
_cell.angle_alpha   90.00
_cell.angle_beta   90.00
_cell.angle_gamma   90.00
#
_symmetry.space_group_name_H-M   'P 1'
#
loop_
_entity.id
_entity.type
_entity.pdbx_description
1 polymer ?
#
loop_
_entity_poly.entity_id
_entity_poly.type
_entity_poly.pdbx_seq_one_letter_code
_entity_poly.pdbx_strand_id
1 'polypeptide(L)'
;MMDFKKYILDKKYLILFYIILMLFISLVVYLDITVKVSIGNILYINFVSFMKVESEVIEYNNVFLNIKDSCVLYEGKQVELTKNEFKIMYILMKNAGSIVSRDKIMRSLWEDESFVDDNTLTVNINRLRKKLEEIGIKDFIKTKKGQGYIIL
;
A
#
# COMPACT_ATOMS: atom_id res chain seq x y z
N MET A 1 -69.43 22.97 1.83
CA MET A 1 -68.23 23.74 1.44
C MET A 1 -67.08 23.21 2.26
N MET A 2 -66.13 22.47 1.68
CA MET A 2 -65.05 21.83 2.44
C MET A 2 -64.06 22.90 2.92
N ASP A 3 -63.76 22.92 4.22
CA ASP A 3 -63.06 24.00 4.90
C ASP A 3 -61.62 24.19 4.38
N PHE A 4 -61.31 25.37 3.83
CA PHE A 4 -60.03 25.69 3.18
C PHE A 4 -58.82 25.52 4.14
N LYS A 5 -59.04 25.76 5.43
CA LYS A 5 -58.04 25.50 6.49
C LYS A 5 -57.66 24.02 6.60
N LYS A 6 -58.64 23.11 6.44
CA LYS A 6 -58.40 21.66 6.52
C LYS A 6 -57.58 21.16 5.32
N TYR A 7 -57.86 21.70 4.12
CA TYR A 7 -57.08 21.40 2.91
C TYR A 7 -55.62 21.85 3.00
N ILE A 8 -55.37 23.05 3.55
CA ILE A 8 -54.01 23.56 3.77
C ILE A 8 -53.27 22.74 4.84
N LEU A 9 -53.97 22.36 5.91
CA LEU A 9 -53.39 21.53 6.98
C LEU A 9 -52.94 20.17 6.42
N ASP A 10 -53.81 19.48 5.66
CA ASP A 10 -53.49 18.19 5.03
C ASP A 10 -52.28 18.28 4.09
N LYS A 11 -52.21 19.31 3.23
CA LYS A 11 -51.04 19.49 2.37
C LYS A 11 -49.75 19.76 3.14
N LYS A 12 -49.83 20.49 4.26
CA LYS A 12 -48.66 20.76 5.12
C LYS A 12 -48.14 19.48 5.77
N TYR A 13 -49.02 18.58 6.22
CA TYR A 13 -48.62 17.27 6.73
C TYR A 13 -48.04 16.37 5.62
N LEU A 14 -48.58 16.43 4.41
CA LEU A 14 -48.04 15.68 3.26
C LEU A 14 -46.62 16.11 2.90
N ILE A 15 -46.36 17.43 2.87
CA ILE A 15 -45.03 17.98 2.60
C ILE A 15 -44.05 17.63 3.73
N LEU A 16 -44.48 17.77 4.99
CA LEU A 16 -43.66 17.43 6.14
C LEU A 16 -43.32 15.94 6.17
N PHE A 17 -44.28 15.07 5.85
CA PHE A 17 -44.07 13.63 5.70
C PHE A 17 -43.05 13.31 4.62
N TYR A 18 -43.13 13.96 3.45
CA TYR A 18 -42.17 13.74 2.37
C TYR A 18 -40.75 14.18 2.72
N ILE A 19 -40.61 15.29 3.44
CA ILE A 19 -39.30 15.77 3.93
C ILE A 19 -38.70 14.78 4.94
N ILE A 20 -39.51 14.29 5.90
CA ILE A 20 -39.06 13.28 6.87
C ILE A 20 -38.65 11.99 6.16
N LEU A 21 -39.43 11.55 5.17
CA LEU A 21 -39.14 10.35 4.38
C LEU A 21 -37.84 10.50 3.57
N MET A 22 -37.62 11.66 2.94
CA MET A 22 -36.38 11.96 2.20
C MET A 22 -35.16 11.99 3.12
N LEU A 23 -35.27 12.61 4.31
CA LEU A 23 -34.20 12.66 5.30
C LEU A 23 -33.88 11.26 5.85
N PHE A 24 -34.90 10.44 6.08
CA PHE A 24 -34.74 9.06 6.54
C PHE A 24 -34.00 8.21 5.49
N ILE A 25 -34.39 8.29 4.22
CA ILE A 25 -33.70 7.59 3.12
C ILE A 25 -32.24 8.02 3.03
N SER A 26 -31.96 9.33 3.11
CA SER A 26 -30.59 9.85 3.07
C SER A 26 -29.73 9.36 4.23
N LEU A 27 -30.29 9.27 5.44
CA LEU A 27 -29.61 8.75 6.63
C LEU A 27 -29.28 7.26 6.49
N VAL A 28 -30.23 6.45 6.00
CA VAL A 28 -30.04 5.00 5.80
C VAL A 28 -28.94 4.74 4.77
N VAL A 29 -28.94 5.46 3.65
CA VAL A 29 -27.91 5.34 2.61
C VAL A 29 -26.52 5.72 3.15
N TYR A 30 -26.44 6.78 3.95
CA TYR A 30 -25.17 7.23 4.54
C TYR A 30 -24.59 6.19 5.52
N LEU A 31 -25.45 5.57 6.34
CA LEU A 31 -25.05 4.51 7.26
C LEU A 31 -24.49 3.29 6.50
N ASP A 32 -25.19 2.81 5.47
CA ASP A 32 -24.77 1.65 4.68
C ASP A 32 -23.41 1.85 4.00
N ILE A 33 -23.19 3.04 3.43
CA ILE A 33 -21.92 3.39 2.79
C ILE A 33 -20.79 3.43 3.83
N THR A 34 -21.00 4.09 4.96
CA THR A 34 -19.99 4.24 6.01
C THR A 34 -19.63 2.90 6.65
N VAL A 35 -20.64 2.05 6.87
CA VAL A 35 -20.46 0.69 7.42
C VAL A 35 -19.69 -0.19 6.42
N LYS A 36 -20.02 -0.17 5.13
CA LYS A 36 -19.26 -0.91 4.10
C LYS A 36 -17.83 -0.42 3.95
N VAL A 37 -17.58 0.89 4.01
CA VAL A 37 -16.23 1.46 3.94
C VAL A 37 -15.41 1.10 5.20
N SER A 38 -16.00 1.22 6.39
CA SER A 38 -15.31 0.92 7.65
C SER A 38 -15.01 -0.57 7.80
N ILE A 39 -15.99 -1.42 7.51
CA ILE A 39 -15.80 -2.88 7.51
C ILE A 39 -14.84 -3.26 6.39
N GLY A 40 -14.92 -2.65 5.20
CA GLY A 40 -13.99 -2.89 4.10
C GLY A 40 -12.54 -2.61 4.48
N ASN A 41 -12.28 -1.49 5.15
CA ASN A 41 -10.94 -1.17 5.65
C ASN A 41 -10.49 -2.10 6.77
N ILE A 42 -11.36 -2.42 7.74
CA ILE A 42 -11.02 -3.34 8.84
C ILE A 42 -10.78 -4.76 8.30
N LEU A 43 -11.61 -5.23 7.39
CA LEU A 43 -11.48 -6.53 6.74
C LEU A 43 -10.25 -6.57 5.84
N TYR A 44 -9.93 -5.49 5.12
CA TYR A 44 -8.72 -5.37 4.33
C TYR A 44 -7.47 -5.39 5.22
N ILE A 45 -7.43 -4.59 6.29
CA ILE A 45 -6.32 -4.56 7.24
C ILE A 45 -6.16 -5.90 7.94
N ASN A 46 -7.26 -6.54 8.35
CA ASN A 46 -7.22 -7.85 8.98
C ASN A 46 -6.87 -8.94 7.98
N PHE A 47 -7.34 -8.88 6.73
CA PHE A 47 -6.98 -9.84 5.69
C PHE A 47 -5.50 -9.72 5.32
N VAL A 48 -4.99 -8.50 5.14
CA VAL A 48 -3.56 -8.24 4.93
C VAL A 48 -2.74 -8.67 6.16
N SER A 49 -3.21 -8.40 7.38
CA SER A 49 -2.54 -8.85 8.61
C SER A 49 -2.58 -10.37 8.76
N PHE A 50 -3.67 -11.03 8.37
CA PHE A 50 -3.85 -12.48 8.42
C PHE A 50 -2.97 -13.18 7.37
N MET A 51 -2.87 -12.62 6.16
CA MET A 51 -1.91 -13.04 5.12
C MET A 51 -0.44 -12.85 5.57
N LYS A 52 -0.19 -11.88 6.47
CA LYS A 52 1.12 -11.63 7.10
C LYS A 52 1.53 -12.70 8.12
N VAL A 53 0.60 -13.47 8.70
CA VAL A 53 0.90 -14.43 9.79
C VAL A 53 1.67 -15.66 9.31
N GLU A 54 1.63 -15.99 8.00
CA GLU A 54 2.41 -17.10 7.44
C GLU A 54 3.62 -16.67 6.60
N SER A 55 3.78 -15.39 6.27
CA SER A 55 4.85 -14.89 5.41
C SER A 55 5.91 -14.17 6.23
N GLU A 56 7.18 -14.54 6.08
CA GLU A 56 8.28 -13.73 6.62
C GLU A 56 8.26 -12.40 5.85
N VAL A 57 7.73 -11.34 6.48
CA VAL A 57 7.62 -10.01 5.88
C VAL A 57 8.54 -9.04 6.62
N ILE A 58 9.37 -8.31 5.87
CA ILE A 58 10.17 -7.19 6.38
C ILE A 58 9.44 -5.89 6.09
N GLU A 59 9.34 -5.00 7.06
CA GLU A 59 8.64 -3.72 6.94
C GLU A 59 9.56 -2.55 7.26
N TYR A 60 9.50 -1.51 6.43
CA TYR A 60 10.16 -0.23 6.68
C TYR A 60 9.43 0.91 5.98
N ASN A 61 9.08 1.99 6.69
CA ASN A 61 8.38 3.17 6.15
C ASN A 61 7.15 2.83 5.27
N ASN A 62 6.26 1.96 5.76
CA ASN A 62 5.06 1.46 5.04
C ASN A 62 5.35 0.69 3.74
N VAL A 63 6.61 0.31 3.49
CA VAL A 63 7.01 -0.61 2.43
C VAL A 63 7.18 -2.00 3.05
N PHE A 64 6.49 -2.98 2.49
CA PHE A 64 6.53 -4.36 2.95
C PHE A 64 7.23 -5.23 1.90
N LEU A 65 8.24 -5.99 2.31
CA LEU A 65 8.90 -7.00 1.49
C LEU A 65 8.49 -8.38 1.97
N ASN A 66 7.77 -9.11 1.13
CA ASN A 66 7.42 -10.50 1.38
C ASN A 66 8.55 -11.41 0.89
N ILE A 67 9.16 -12.15 1.81
CA ILE A 67 10.33 -13.00 1.54
C ILE A 67 9.92 -14.27 0.78
N LYS A 68 8.73 -14.83 1.05
CA LYS A 68 8.25 -16.03 0.36
C LYS A 68 7.92 -15.74 -1.09
N ASP A 69 7.20 -14.66 -1.33
CA ASP A 69 6.68 -14.32 -2.65
C ASP A 69 7.64 -13.44 -3.46
N SER A 70 8.78 -13.04 -2.88
CA SER A 70 9.74 -12.11 -3.52
C SER A 70 9.08 -10.83 -4.06
N CYS A 71 8.12 -10.28 -3.30
CA CYS A 71 7.29 -9.15 -3.73
C CYS A 71 7.39 -7.98 -2.76
N VAL A 72 7.26 -6.77 -3.30
CA VAL A 72 7.14 -5.54 -2.51
C VAL A 72 5.71 -5.04 -2.56
N LEU A 73 5.16 -4.67 -1.41
CA LEU A 73 3.85 -4.06 -1.26
C LEU A 73 3.96 -2.66 -0.68
N TYR A 74 3.18 -1.74 -1.23
CA TYR A 74 3.06 -0.36 -0.75
C TYR A 74 1.68 0.20 -1.09
N GLU A 75 0.99 0.76 -0.11
CA GLU A 75 -0.36 1.35 -0.26
C GLU A 75 -1.34 0.45 -1.05
N GLY A 76 -1.27 -0.86 -0.81
CA GLY A 76 -2.12 -1.85 -1.47
C GLY A 76 -1.76 -2.19 -2.92
N LYS A 77 -0.67 -1.64 -3.46
CA LYS A 77 -0.07 -2.05 -4.73
C LYS A 77 1.07 -3.02 -4.48
N GLN A 78 1.25 -3.96 -5.38
CA GLN A 78 2.30 -4.99 -5.30
C GLN A 78 3.12 -5.02 -6.58
N VAL A 79 4.43 -5.23 -6.44
CA VAL A 79 5.34 -5.50 -7.56
C VAL A 79 6.21 -6.71 -7.23
N GLU A 80 6.37 -7.59 -8.21
CA GLU A 80 7.22 -8.77 -8.11
C GLU A 80 8.67 -8.41 -8.43
N LEU A 81 9.59 -8.92 -7.63
CA LEU A 81 11.02 -8.73 -7.82
C LEU A 81 11.65 -9.96 -8.45
N THR A 82 12.61 -9.75 -9.34
CA THR A 82 13.51 -10.84 -9.77
C THR A 82 14.42 -11.26 -8.62
N LYS A 83 15.07 -12.42 -8.73
CA LYS A 83 15.98 -12.96 -7.69
C LYS A 83 17.01 -11.94 -7.21
N ASN A 84 17.67 -11.22 -8.12
CA ASN A 84 18.70 -10.23 -7.78
C ASN A 84 18.11 -8.97 -7.16
N GLU A 85 16.99 -8.48 -7.71
CA GLU A 85 16.28 -7.33 -7.15
C GLU A 85 15.79 -7.61 -5.72
N PHE A 86 15.25 -8.82 -5.49
CA PHE A 86 14.83 -9.27 -4.18
C PHE A 86 15.98 -9.28 -3.18
N LYS A 87 17.13 -9.88 -3.52
CA LYS A 87 18.31 -9.90 -2.65
C LYS A 87 18.82 -8.50 -2.29
N ILE A 88 18.89 -7.62 -3.28
CA ILE A 88 19.29 -6.23 -3.08
C ILE A 88 18.31 -5.57 -2.09
N MET A 89 17.00 -5.68 -2.34
CA MET A 89 15.97 -5.11 -1.49
C MET A 89 16.02 -5.68 -0.07
N TYR A 90 16.15 -7.00 0.07
CA TYR A 90 16.25 -7.71 1.33
C TYR A 90 17.41 -7.21 2.19
N ILE A 91 18.61 -7.11 1.62
CA ILE A 91 19.78 -6.63 2.36
C ILE A 91 19.63 -5.17 2.73
N LEU A 92 19.15 -4.34 1.81
CA LEU A 92 18.96 -2.92 2.08
C LEU A 92 17.92 -2.71 3.18
N MET A 93 16.79 -3.42 3.15
CA MET A 93 15.74 -3.30 4.18
C MET A 93 16.18 -3.89 5.52
N LYS A 94 16.93 -5.00 5.52
CA LYS A 94 17.53 -5.55 6.74
C LYS A 94 18.54 -4.60 7.40
N ASN A 95 19.14 -3.70 6.63
CA ASN A 95 20.07 -2.67 7.09
C ASN A 95 19.47 -1.26 6.89
N ALA A 96 18.14 -1.13 6.93
CA ALA A 96 17.48 0.15 6.70
C ALA A 96 17.98 1.22 7.67
N GLY A 97 18.11 2.46 7.20
CA GLY A 97 18.74 3.57 7.93
C GLY A 97 20.28 3.52 8.01
N SER A 98 20.93 2.46 7.52
CA SER A 98 22.40 2.34 7.46
C SER A 98 22.91 2.24 6.03
N ILE A 99 24.15 2.68 5.80
CA ILE A 99 24.79 2.57 4.48
C ILE A 99 25.26 1.12 4.29
N VAL A 100 24.81 0.50 3.20
CA VAL A 100 25.26 -0.80 2.74
C VAL A 100 26.27 -0.61 1.62
N SER A 101 27.51 -1.07 1.84
CA SER A 101 28.59 -0.99 0.86
C SER A 101 28.30 -1.81 -0.40
N ARG A 102 28.81 -1.37 -1.56
CA ARG A 102 28.72 -2.11 -2.83
C ARG A 102 29.21 -3.55 -2.68
N ASP A 103 30.40 -3.74 -2.10
CA ASP A 103 31.00 -5.07 -1.89
C ASP A 103 30.08 -6.01 -1.09
N LYS A 104 29.41 -5.49 -0.07
CA LYS A 104 28.47 -6.28 0.75
C LYS A 104 27.26 -6.74 -0.07
N ILE A 105 26.75 -5.90 -0.96
CA ILE A 105 25.64 -6.26 -1.84
C ILE A 105 26.13 -7.26 -2.90
N MET A 106 27.27 -7.00 -3.53
CA MET A 106 27.86 -7.89 -4.54
C MET A 106 28.14 -9.29 -3.98
N ARG A 107 28.70 -9.39 -2.77
CA ARG A 107 28.93 -10.69 -2.11
C ARG A 107 27.65 -11.52 -1.97
N SER A 108 26.53 -10.89 -1.63
CA SER A 108 25.26 -11.59 -1.54
C SER A 108 24.70 -12.03 -2.90
N LEU A 109 24.98 -11.27 -3.96
CA LEU A 109 24.59 -11.66 -5.31
C LEU A 109 25.43 -12.84 -5.84
N TRP A 110 26.72 -12.87 -5.53
CA TRP A 110 27.65 -13.94 -5.94
C TRP A 110 27.33 -15.32 -5.36
N GLU A 111 26.66 -15.41 -4.21
CA GLU A 111 26.26 -16.71 -3.65
C GLU A 111 25.33 -17.51 -4.57
N ASP A 112 24.69 -16.86 -5.56
CA ASP A 112 23.72 -17.50 -6.47
C ASP A 112 24.04 -17.37 -7.96
N GLU A 113 24.98 -16.52 -8.36
CA GLU A 113 25.34 -16.30 -9.76
C GLU A 113 26.86 -16.34 -9.93
N SER A 114 27.31 -17.15 -10.88
CA SER A 114 28.69 -17.16 -11.35
C SER A 114 28.96 -15.85 -12.06
N PHE A 115 29.48 -14.87 -11.32
CA PHE A 115 30.02 -13.57 -11.78
C PHE A 115 29.00 -12.44 -11.92
N VAL A 116 28.97 -11.55 -10.91
CA VAL A 116 28.27 -10.25 -10.95
C VAL A 116 29.32 -9.14 -10.88
N ASP A 117 29.35 -8.26 -11.89
CA ASP A 117 30.23 -7.09 -11.92
C ASP A 117 29.54 -5.83 -11.36
N ASP A 118 30.32 -4.76 -11.15
CA ASP A 118 29.83 -3.48 -10.62
C ASP A 118 28.73 -2.84 -11.50
N ASN A 119 28.82 -3.04 -12.82
CA ASN A 119 27.83 -2.56 -13.77
C ASN A 119 26.50 -3.28 -13.61
N THR A 120 26.55 -4.61 -13.41
CA THR A 120 25.36 -5.43 -13.16
C THR A 120 24.65 -5.00 -11.88
N LEU A 121 25.38 -4.71 -10.79
CA LEU A 121 24.76 -4.16 -9.57
C LEU A 121 24.04 -2.84 -9.87
N THR A 122 24.69 -1.93 -10.60
CA THR A 122 24.12 -0.62 -10.92
C THR A 122 22.86 -0.73 -11.77
N VAL A 123 22.85 -1.65 -12.75
CA VAL A 123 21.67 -1.93 -13.58
C VAL A 123 20.53 -2.51 -12.74
N ASN A 124 20.80 -3.48 -11.86
CA ASN A 124 19.78 -4.07 -11.01
C ASN A 124 19.18 -3.04 -10.02
N ILE A 125 20.00 -2.18 -9.42
CA ILE A 125 19.51 -1.07 -8.56
C ILE A 125 18.57 -0.16 -9.36
N ASN A 126 18.92 0.19 -10.60
CA ASN A 126 18.10 1.08 -11.42
C ASN A 126 16.78 0.43 -11.84
N ARG A 127 16.77 -0.88 -12.13
CA ARG A 127 15.54 -1.63 -12.41
C ARG A 127 14.65 -1.71 -11.16
N LEU A 128 15.26 -2.01 -10.01
CA LEU A 128 14.55 -2.04 -8.72
C LEU A 128 13.90 -0.69 -8.43
N ARG A 129 14.60 0.42 -8.59
CA ARG A 129 14.02 1.77 -8.41
C ARG A 129 12.81 2.00 -9.30
N LYS A 130 12.89 1.64 -10.58
CA LYS A 130 11.76 1.79 -11.52
C LYS A 130 10.54 0.98 -11.06
N LYS A 131 10.73 -0.27 -10.62
CA LYS A 131 9.64 -1.10 -10.07
C LYS A 131 9.00 -0.50 -8.82
N LEU A 132 9.83 0.07 -7.93
CA LEU A 132 9.33 0.78 -6.75
C LEU A 132 8.54 2.03 -7.15
N GLU A 133 9.00 2.78 -8.15
CA GLU A 133 8.31 3.96 -8.67
C GLU A 133 6.94 3.60 -9.30
N GLU A 134 6.82 2.45 -9.96
CA GLU A 134 5.55 1.96 -10.54
C GLU A 134 4.45 1.76 -9.48
N ILE A 135 4.82 1.34 -8.27
CA ILE A 135 3.90 1.21 -7.14
C ILE A 135 3.78 2.49 -6.30
N GLY A 136 4.48 3.58 -6.69
CA GLY A 136 4.37 4.89 -6.07
C GLY A 136 5.45 5.22 -5.03
N ILE A 137 6.40 4.32 -4.81
CA ILE A 137 7.53 4.54 -3.90
C ILE A 137 8.61 5.33 -4.64
N LYS A 138 8.90 6.55 -4.19
CA LYS A 138 9.95 7.41 -4.76
C LYS A 138 11.09 7.60 -3.78
N ASP A 139 12.32 7.71 -4.31
CA ASP A 139 13.53 8.05 -3.55
C ASP A 139 13.86 7.13 -2.34
N PHE A 140 13.28 5.92 -2.30
CA PHE A 140 13.44 4.98 -1.20
C PHE A 140 14.86 4.43 -1.10
N ILE A 141 15.50 4.13 -2.24
CA ILE A 141 16.90 3.69 -2.29
C ILE A 141 17.77 4.84 -2.77
N LYS A 142 18.61 5.40 -1.90
CA LYS A 142 19.55 6.48 -2.24
C LYS A 142 20.97 5.98 -2.43
N THR A 143 21.66 6.58 -3.39
CA THR A 143 23.09 6.33 -3.62
C THR A 143 23.91 7.28 -2.74
N LYS A 144 24.83 6.75 -1.94
CA LYS A 144 25.87 7.51 -1.25
C LYS A 144 27.19 7.34 -2.01
N LYS A 145 27.61 8.38 -2.73
CA LYS A 145 28.79 8.34 -3.62
C LYS A 145 30.03 7.86 -2.84
N GLY A 146 30.75 6.90 -3.42
CA GLY A 146 31.95 6.30 -2.83
C GLY A 146 31.71 5.37 -1.63
N GLN A 147 30.46 5.22 -1.17
CA GLN A 147 30.15 4.41 0.03
C GLN A 147 29.19 3.26 -0.27
N GLY A 148 28.15 3.48 -1.07
CA GLY A 148 27.17 2.44 -1.40
C GLY A 148 25.74 2.96 -1.48
N TYR A 149 24.82 2.24 -0.86
CA TYR A 149 23.38 2.50 -0.94
C TYR A 149 22.74 2.51 0.45
N ILE A 150 21.64 3.26 0.60
CA ILE A 150 20.91 3.38 1.85
C ILE A 150 19.41 3.45 1.57
N ILE A 151 18.60 2.83 2.44
CA ILE A 151 17.16 3.06 2.51
C ILE A 151 16.88 4.09 3.61
N LEU A 152 16.05 5.09 3.29
CA LEU A 152 15.65 6.18 4.18
C LEU A 152 14.15 6.17 4.48
#